data_AF-A0A924GPL8-F1
#
_entry.id   AF-A0A924GPL8-F1
#
_cell.length_a   1.000
_cell.length_b   1.000
_cell.length_c   1.000
_cell.angle_alpha   90.00
_cell.angle_beta   90.00
_cell.angle_gamma   90.00
#
_symmetry.space_group_name_H-M   'P 1'
#
loop_
_entity.id
_entity.type
_entity.pdbx_description
1 polymer ?
#
loop_
_entity_poly.entity_id
_entity_poly.type
_entity_poly.pdbx_seq_one_letter_code
_entity_poly.pdbx_strand_id
1 'polypeptide(L)'
;MDRMIYIGMGGAKQAMEQQASVANNMANASTPGFRAQINQFRAVPVVGVETGTRAMAVAATPGADMRAGPMMQTGRALDVAVRGDGWLVVQLPNGGEAYTRAGNLQ
;
A
#
# COMPACT_ATOMS: atom_id res chain seq x y z
N MET A 1 3.95 -35.57 5.03
CA MET A 1 4.42 -34.24 4.59
C MET A 1 4.16 -33.26 5.74
N ASP A 2 5.17 -32.53 6.19
CA ASP A 2 5.14 -31.81 7.48
C ASP A 2 4.27 -30.54 7.42
N ARG A 3 3.16 -30.57 8.16
CA ARG A 3 2.11 -29.53 8.18
C ARG A 3 2.57 -28.25 8.87
N MET A 4 3.53 -28.33 9.79
CA MET A 4 4.10 -27.18 10.51
C MET A 4 4.98 -26.32 9.61
N ILE A 5 5.75 -26.99 8.73
CA ILE A 5 6.62 -26.29 7.76
C ILE A 5 5.80 -25.40 6.83
N TYR A 6 4.62 -25.84 6.37
CA TYR A 6 3.75 -25.01 5.52
C TYR A 6 3.20 -23.79 6.25
N ILE A 7 2.81 -23.92 7.52
CA ILE A 7 2.31 -22.80 8.32
C ILE A 7 3.44 -21.79 8.55
N GLY A 8 4.62 -22.28 8.95
CA GLY A 8 5.81 -21.43 9.13
C GLY A 8 6.23 -20.73 7.83
N MET A 9 6.24 -21.46 6.70
CA MET A 9 6.53 -20.90 5.37
C MET A 9 5.51 -19.84 4.96
N GLY A 10 4.22 -20.07 5.24
CA GLY A 10 3.17 -19.08 4.99
C GLY A 10 3.42 -17.78 5.75
N GLY A 11 3.72 -17.87 7.05
CA GLY A 11 4.08 -16.71 7.88
C GLY A 11 5.34 -16.00 7.37
N ALA A 12 6.40 -16.75 7.05
CA ALA A 12 7.65 -16.20 6.53
C ALA A 12 7.44 -15.44 5.21
N LYS A 13 6.64 -15.99 4.29
CA LYS A 13 6.28 -15.33 3.04
C LYS A 13 5.59 -13.98 3.29
N GLN A 14 4.61 -13.95 4.21
CA GLN A 14 3.90 -12.71 4.55
C GLN A 14 4.83 -11.67 5.20
N ALA A 15 5.80 -12.10 6.02
CA ALA A 15 6.82 -11.22 6.57
C ALA A 15 7.72 -10.61 5.48
N MET A 16 8.10 -11.39 4.45
CA MET A 16 8.86 -10.88 3.31
C MET A 16 8.06 -9.85 2.49
N GLU A 17 6.76 -10.09 2.28
CA GLU A 17 5.86 -9.13 1.64
C GLU A 17 5.74 -7.83 2.45
N GLN A 18 5.66 -7.93 3.79
CA GLN A 18 5.70 -6.77 4.67
C GLN A 18 7.00 -5.97 4.52
N GLN A 19 8.15 -6.65 4.49
CA GLN A 19 9.43 -6.00 4.32
C GLN A 19 9.52 -5.27 2.97
N ALA A 20 9.00 -5.87 1.89
CA ALA A 20 8.96 -5.25 0.57
C ALA A 20 8.13 -3.96 0.56
N SER A 21 6.96 -3.95 1.18
CA SER A 21 6.12 -2.73 1.29
C SER A 21 6.77 -1.65 2.16
N VAL A 22 7.42 -2.02 3.26
CA VAL A 22 8.18 -1.06 4.08
C VAL A 22 9.32 -0.44 3.27
N ALA A 23 10.08 -1.25 2.53
CA ALA A 23 11.14 -0.76 1.66
C ALA A 23 10.60 0.20 0.58
N ASN A 24 9.47 -0.13 -0.04
CA ASN A 24 8.83 0.73 -1.03
C ASN A 24 8.37 2.07 -0.42
N ASN A 25 7.77 2.04 0.77
CA ASN A 25 7.35 3.24 1.49
C ASN A 25 8.55 4.13 1.84
N MET A 26 9.67 3.53 2.29
CA MET A 26 10.90 4.27 2.59
C MET A 26 11.51 4.91 1.34
N ALA A 27 11.53 4.18 0.23
CA ALA A 27 12.06 4.69 -1.04
C ALA A 27 11.26 5.89 -1.57
N ASN A 28 9.96 5.96 -1.26
CA ASN A 28 9.07 7.03 -1.70
C ASN A 28 8.77 8.08 -0.61
N ALA A 29 9.52 8.09 0.50
CA ALA A 29 9.27 8.99 1.63
C ALA A 29 9.36 10.49 1.25
N SER A 30 10.15 10.82 0.21
CA SER A 30 10.32 12.18 -0.30
C SER A 30 9.49 12.47 -1.56
N THR A 31 8.74 11.50 -2.08
CA THR A 31 7.94 11.67 -3.29
C THR A 31 6.66 12.47 -2.98
N PRO A 32 6.48 13.68 -3.53
CA PRO A 32 5.29 14.48 -3.26
C PRO A 32 4.01 13.76 -3.69
N GLY A 33 3.01 13.72 -2.80
CA GLY A 33 1.73 13.08 -3.07
C GLY A 33 1.72 11.55 -2.95
N PHE A 34 2.85 10.91 -2.60
CA PHE A 34 2.88 9.47 -2.33
C PHE A 34 2.01 9.11 -1.12
N ARG A 35 1.29 7.99 -1.23
CA ARG A 35 0.46 7.41 -0.16
C ARG A 35 1.08 6.09 0.29
N ALA A 36 1.52 6.03 1.54
CA ALA A 36 2.18 4.84 2.07
C ALA A 36 1.25 3.63 2.04
N GLN A 37 1.77 2.50 1.58
CA GLN A 37 1.04 1.23 1.59
C GLN A 37 0.90 0.73 3.03
N ILE A 38 -0.30 0.27 3.38
CA ILE A 38 -0.61 -0.37 4.66
C ILE A 38 -0.80 -1.86 4.41
N ASN A 39 0.00 -2.68 5.08
CA ASN A 39 -0.12 -4.13 5.01
C ASN A 39 -1.00 -4.64 6.16
N GLN A 40 -1.96 -5.47 5.83
CA GLN A 40 -2.86 -6.11 6.79
C GLN A 40 -2.84 -7.61 6.54
N PHE A 41 -2.78 -8.38 7.63
CA PHE A 41 -2.78 -9.84 7.58
C PHE A 41 -3.85 -10.37 8.50
N ARG A 42 -4.47 -11.48 8.12
CA ARG A 42 -5.44 -12.18 8.97
C ARG A 42 -5.15 -13.67 9.00
N ALA A 43 -5.53 -14.30 10.10
CA ALA A 43 -5.54 -15.74 10.23
C ALA A 43 -6.77 -16.31 9.53
N VAL A 44 -6.58 -17.19 8.56
CA VAL A 44 -7.66 -17.90 7.85
C VAL A 44 -7.58 -19.38 8.22
N PRO A 45 -8.64 -19.96 8.81
CA PRO A 45 -8.68 -21.39 9.09
C PRO A 45 -8.47 -22.22 7.84
N VAL A 46 -7.68 -23.29 7.94
CA VAL A 46 -7.52 -24.24 6.85
C VAL A 46 -8.76 -25.13 6.81
N VAL A 47 -9.53 -25.05 5.73
CA VAL A 47 -10.74 -25.87 5.55
C VAL A 47 -10.33 -27.28 5.08
N GLY A 48 -10.78 -28.31 5.79
CA GLY A 48 -10.48 -29.71 5.50
C GLY A 48 -11.25 -30.70 6.39
N VAL A 49 -11.00 -31.99 6.21
CA VAL A 49 -11.70 -33.10 6.90
C VAL A 49 -11.36 -33.20 8.40
N GLU A 50 -10.24 -32.60 8.82
CA GLU A 50 -9.76 -32.62 10.22
C GLU A 50 -10.15 -31.35 10.98
N THR A 51 -10.17 -31.46 12.32
CA THR A 51 -10.51 -30.41 13.29
C THR A 51 -9.84 -29.07 12.97
N GLY A 52 -10.62 -27.98 12.96
CA GLY A 52 -10.23 -26.63 12.51
C GLY A 52 -9.21 -25.88 13.38
N THR A 53 -8.24 -26.57 13.95
CA THR A 53 -7.20 -25.99 14.83
C THR A 53 -6.06 -25.30 14.07
N ARG A 54 -6.09 -25.31 12.73
CA ARG A 54 -5.03 -24.76 11.87
C ARG A 54 -5.49 -23.47 11.21
N ALA A 55 -4.65 -22.45 11.26
CA ALA A 55 -4.84 -21.21 10.52
C ALA A 55 -3.58 -20.78 9.77
N MET A 56 -3.75 -20.20 8.59
CA MET A 56 -2.70 -19.63 7.76
C MET A 56 -2.77 -18.11 7.81
N ALA A 57 -1.61 -17.45 7.83
CA ALA A 57 -1.55 -16.01 7.60
C ALA A 57 -1.82 -15.72 6.12
N VAL A 58 -2.79 -14.87 5.85
CA VAL A 58 -3.16 -14.44 4.50
C VAL A 58 -3.19 -12.92 4.45
N ALA A 59 -2.61 -12.33 3.40
CA ALA A 59 -2.72 -10.92 3.10
C ALA A 59 -4.20 -10.53 2.96
N ALA A 60 -4.62 -9.55 3.75
CA ALA A 60 -5.85 -8.83 3.48
C ALA A 60 -5.59 -7.77 2.40
N THR A 61 -6.66 -7.18 1.87
CA THR A 61 -6.56 -6.14 0.83
C THR A 61 -5.63 -5.02 1.29
N PRO A 62 -4.52 -4.75 0.56
CA PRO A 62 -3.62 -3.66 0.91
C PRO A 62 -4.36 -2.32 0.92
N GLY A 63 -4.18 -1.54 1.98
CA GLY A 63 -4.68 -0.18 2.08
C GLY A 63 -3.61 0.84 1.71
N ALA A 64 -3.99 2.11 1.66
CA ALA A 64 -3.06 3.22 1.61
C ALA A 64 -3.38 4.21 2.73
N ASP A 65 -2.35 4.82 3.31
CA ASP A 65 -2.51 5.87 4.31
C ASP A 65 -2.93 7.18 3.64
N MET A 66 -4.20 7.54 3.83
CA MET A 66 -4.79 8.74 3.22
C MET A 66 -4.55 10.02 4.02
N ARG A 67 -3.95 9.93 5.22
CA ARG A 67 -3.63 11.10 6.05
C ARG A 67 -2.73 12.07 5.29
N ALA A 68 -3.00 13.37 5.38
CA ALA A 68 -2.18 14.37 4.71
C ALA A 68 -0.74 14.36 5.27
N GLY A 69 0.23 14.37 4.36
CA GLY A 69 1.64 14.55 4.72
C GLY A 69 2.00 16.02 4.98
N PRO A 70 3.25 16.30 5.36
CA PRO A 70 3.73 17.67 5.52
C PRO A 70 3.68 18.43 4.19
N MET A 71 3.33 19.70 4.26
CA MET A 71 3.33 20.61 3.11
C MET A 71 4.67 21.36 3.06
N MET A 72 5.27 21.44 1.88
CA MET A 72 6.47 22.25 1.63
C MET A 72 6.18 23.28 0.56
N GLN A 73 6.52 24.54 0.83
CA GLN A 73 6.40 25.61 -0.15
C GLN A 73 7.62 25.57 -1.07
N THR A 74 7.40 25.49 -2.39
CA THR A 74 8.47 25.36 -3.39
C THR A 74 8.79 26.67 -4.11
N GLY A 75 7.89 27.67 -4.07
CA GLY A 75 8.05 28.95 -4.76
C GLY A 75 7.77 28.92 -6.27
N ARG A 76 7.43 27.77 -6.84
CA ARG A 76 7.06 27.64 -8.26
C ARG A 76 5.57 27.92 -8.45
N ALA A 77 5.23 28.70 -9.47
CA ALA A 77 3.85 29.13 -9.72
C ALA A 77 2.88 27.98 -10.05
N LEU A 78 3.39 26.89 -10.64
CA LEU A 78 2.61 25.73 -11.06
C LEU A 78 2.64 24.57 -10.05
N ASP A 79 3.32 24.74 -8.91
CA ASP A 79 3.29 23.73 -7.87
C ASP A 79 2.05 23.95 -6.98
N VAL A 80 1.09 23.02 -7.08
CA VAL A 80 -0.18 23.08 -6.35
C VAL A 80 -0.30 21.92 -5.37
N ALA A 81 -1.12 22.10 -4.33
CA ALA A 81 -1.44 21.04 -3.39
C ALA A 81 -2.91 21.08 -3.00
N VAL A 82 -3.54 19.91 -2.98
CA VAL A 82 -4.94 19.77 -2.57
C VAL A 82 -5.02 19.75 -1.04
N ARG A 83 -5.73 20.72 -0.46
CA ARG A 83 -6.02 20.75 0.99
C ARG A 83 -7.26 19.92 1.28
N GLY A 84 -7.14 19.00 2.24
CA GLY A 84 -8.22 18.09 2.62
C GLY A 84 -8.36 16.90 1.68
N ASP A 85 -9.60 16.40 1.62
CA ASP A 85 -9.97 15.26 0.78
C ASP A 85 -10.16 15.72 -0.66
N GLY A 86 -9.61 14.96 -1.60
CA GLY A 86 -9.66 15.29 -3.03
C GLY A 86 -8.43 14.87 -3.78
N TRP A 87 -8.56 14.84 -5.11
CA TRP A 87 -7.52 14.44 -6.05
C TRP A 87 -7.50 15.40 -7.23
N LEU A 88 -6.34 15.58 -7.83
CA LEU A 88 -6.22 16.23 -9.13
C LEU A 88 -6.59 15.21 -10.20
N VAL A 89 -7.43 15.61 -11.14
CA VAL A 89 -7.73 14.83 -12.34
C VAL A 89 -6.77 15.27 -13.44
N VAL A 90 -6.11 14.32 -14.07
CA VAL A 90 -5.21 14.56 -15.20
C VAL A 90 -5.64 13.71 -16.39
N GLN A 91 -5.48 14.26 -17.59
CA GLN A 91 -5.77 13.51 -18.82
C GLN A 91 -4.54 12.69 -19.23
N LEU A 92 -4.74 11.41 -19.45
CA LEU A 92 -3.74 10.50 -19.99
C LEU A 92 -3.59 10.69 -21.51
N PRO A 93 -2.47 10.26 -22.11
CA PRO A 93 -2.25 10.38 -23.56
C PRO A 93 -3.31 9.68 -24.42
N ASN A 94 -4.00 8.67 -23.87
CA ASN A 94 -5.09 7.96 -24.54
C ASN A 94 -6.45 8.67 -24.41
N GLY A 95 -6.50 9.86 -23.79
CA GLY A 95 -7.70 10.64 -23.54
C GLY A 95 -8.47 10.25 -22.27
N GLY A 96 -8.06 9.19 -21.56
CA GLY A 96 -8.66 8.77 -20.29
C GLY A 96 -8.26 9.67 -19.12
N GLU A 97 -8.91 9.47 -17.97
CA GLU A 97 -8.62 10.20 -16.74
C GLU A 97 -7.73 9.38 -15.81
N ALA A 98 -6.80 10.06 -15.13
CA ALA A 98 -6.08 9.54 -13.99
C ALA A 98 -6.16 10.51 -12.81
N TYR A 99 -5.94 9.99 -11.60
CA TYR A 99 -6.08 10.73 -10.35
C TYR A 99 -4.74 10.79 -9.63
N THR A 100 -4.34 11.98 -9.18
CA THR A 100 -3.05 12.17 -8.51
C THR A 100 -3.12 13.18 -7.35
N ARG A 101 -2.23 13.02 -6.37
CA ARG A 101 -1.93 14.03 -5.35
C ARG A 101 -0.65 14.80 -5.65
N ALA A 102 0.11 14.38 -6.67
CA ALA A 102 1.29 15.09 -7.13
C ALA A 102 0.87 16.33 -7.91
N GLY A 103 1.28 17.51 -7.42
CA GLY A 103 0.91 18.79 -8.02
C GLY A 103 2.09 19.55 -8.60
N ASN A 104 3.19 18.87 -8.94
CA ASN A 104 4.33 19.43 -9.67
C ASN A 104 4.00 19.53 -11.17
N LEU A 105 3.12 20.44 -11.55
CA LEU A 105 2.63 20.60 -12.92
C LEU A 105 3.69 21.25 -13.83
N GLN A 106 3.59 20.97 -15.13
CA GLN A 106 4.46 21.51 -16.20
C GLN A 106 3.64 22.20 -17.28
#